data_AF-A0A4V1R0X7-F1
#
_entry.id   AF-A0A4V1R0X7-F1
#
_cell.length_a   1.000
_cell.length_b   1.000
_cell.length_c   1.000
_cell.angle_alpha   90.00
_cell.angle_beta   90.00
_cell.angle_gamma   90.00
#
_symmetry.space_group_name_H-M   'P 1'
#
loop_
_entity.id
_entity.type
_entity.pdbx_description
1 polymer ?
#
loop_
_entity_poly.entity_id
_entity_poly.type
_entity_poly.pdbx_seq_one_letter_code
_entity_poly.pdbx_strand_id
1 'polypeptide(L)'
;MEQTEMNLRKKWWIVVLMIAVIFTIGAVNYLLNGHKYRLLSEAPIALVPDYQYMPEQFTELDLSIYDTLKGERISYGMTKADIEQIVGDAEGEAWAFVPSHPLEALEYADGLQIVYRLDRAISFIMGSEGTGRFVTMRNIGMANGAHDHLVAYGLRPTVASEDYDTYLFQQVDNGYKILEEQNYADNEELTVYHISFQKEDGKLVSVSLSDMLFAVKFN
;
A
#
# COMPACT_ATOMS: atom_id res chain seq x y z
N MET A 1 13.42 -12.27 75.46
CA MET A 1 13.01 -11.20 74.51
C MET A 1 13.88 -11.20 73.24
N GLU A 2 15.19 -11.45 73.34
CA GLU A 2 16.11 -11.54 72.18
C GLU A 2 15.76 -12.64 71.14
N GLN A 3 15.26 -13.80 71.58
CA GLN A 3 15.01 -14.92 70.67
C GLN A 3 13.83 -14.68 69.70
N THR A 4 12.91 -13.79 70.08
CA THR A 4 11.76 -13.39 69.24
C THR A 4 12.18 -12.38 68.17
N GLU A 5 13.06 -11.43 68.49
CA GLU A 5 13.59 -10.45 67.53
C GLU A 5 14.48 -11.09 66.46
N MET A 6 15.29 -12.08 66.84
CA MET A 6 16.15 -12.80 65.91
C MET A 6 15.33 -13.61 64.87
N ASN A 7 14.19 -14.15 65.28
CA ASN A 7 13.27 -14.86 64.37
C ASN A 7 12.51 -13.91 63.43
N LEU A 8 12.20 -12.68 63.86
CA LEU A 8 11.60 -11.67 62.97
C LEU A 8 12.59 -11.21 61.91
N ARG A 9 13.86 -10.97 62.27
CA ARG A 9 14.90 -10.55 61.31
C ARG A 9 15.15 -11.61 60.23
N LYS A 10 15.19 -12.90 60.59
CA LYS A 10 15.33 -14.00 59.61
C LYS A 10 14.16 -14.07 58.63
N LYS A 11 12.92 -13.90 59.11
CA LYS A 11 11.72 -13.88 58.24
C LYS A 11 11.73 -12.69 57.28
N TRP A 12 12.17 -11.52 57.75
CA TRP A 12 12.28 -10.33 56.91
C TRP A 12 13.29 -10.49 55.78
N TRP A 13 14.45 -11.08 56.06
CA TRP A 13 15.45 -11.39 55.04
C TRP A 13 14.93 -12.35 53.97
N ILE A 14 14.14 -13.36 54.35
CA ILE A 14 13.52 -14.29 53.38
C ILE A 14 12.54 -13.57 52.46
N VAL A 15 11.72 -12.65 52.99
CA VAL A 15 10.77 -11.87 52.19
C VAL A 15 11.49 -10.95 51.20
N VAL A 16 12.53 -10.23 51.65
CA VAL A 16 13.34 -9.37 50.78
C VAL A 16 14.00 -10.18 49.66
N LEU A 17 14.50 -11.38 49.98
CA LEU A 17 15.15 -12.25 49.01
C LEU A 17 14.15 -12.80 47.98
N MET A 18 12.92 -13.14 48.38
CA MET A 18 11.86 -13.53 47.44
C MET A 18 11.44 -12.37 46.52
N ILE A 19 11.29 -11.16 47.05
CA ILE A 19 10.95 -9.97 46.25
C ILE A 19 12.07 -9.70 45.24
N ALA A 20 13.34 -9.75 45.67
CA ALA A 20 14.49 -9.57 44.79
C ALA A 20 14.49 -10.62 43.66
N VAL A 21 14.23 -11.90 43.97
CA VAL A 21 14.14 -12.99 42.99
C VAL A 21 13.03 -12.73 41.97
N ILE A 22 11.83 -12.33 42.42
CA ILE A 22 10.70 -12.01 41.53
C ILE A 22 11.05 -10.85 40.59
N PHE A 23 11.68 -9.78 41.11
CA PHE A 23 12.11 -8.66 40.28
C PHE A 23 13.21 -9.05 39.29
N THR A 24 14.18 -9.88 39.68
CA THR A 24 15.19 -10.38 38.72
C THR A 24 14.60 -11.31 37.67
N ILE A 25 13.66 -12.19 38.02
CA ILE A 25 12.98 -13.04 37.02
C ILE A 25 12.16 -12.16 36.08
N GLY A 26 11.45 -11.16 36.59
CA GLY A 26 10.71 -10.19 35.77
C GLY A 26 11.61 -9.39 34.84
N ALA A 27 12.75 -8.89 35.33
CA ALA A 27 13.71 -8.11 34.56
C ALA A 27 14.44 -8.96 33.51
N VAL A 28 14.84 -10.19 33.85
CA VAL A 28 15.46 -11.14 32.92
C VAL A 28 14.46 -11.58 31.86
N ASN A 29 13.21 -11.83 32.24
CA ASN A 29 12.15 -12.16 31.28
C ASN A 29 11.83 -10.96 30.36
N TYR A 30 11.85 -9.73 30.88
CA TYR A 30 11.71 -8.51 30.08
C TYR A 30 12.89 -8.30 29.12
N LEU A 31 14.13 -8.59 29.54
CA LEU A 31 15.31 -8.48 28.68
C LEU A 31 15.36 -9.58 27.61
N LEU A 32 15.02 -10.83 27.96
CA LEU A 32 15.05 -11.97 27.04
C LEU A 32 13.86 -12.02 26.08
N ASN A 33 12.70 -11.51 26.50
CA ASN A 33 11.48 -11.46 25.70
C ASN A 33 11.04 -10.02 25.38
N GLY A 34 11.95 -9.04 25.48
CA GLY A 34 11.65 -7.62 25.23
C GLY A 34 11.11 -7.35 23.82
N HIS A 35 11.48 -8.19 22.84
CA HIS A 35 10.92 -8.16 21.49
C HIS A 35 9.46 -8.66 21.43
N LYS A 36 9.04 -9.55 22.34
CA LYS A 36 7.67 -10.07 22.43
C LYS A 36 6.73 -9.17 23.25
N TYR A 37 7.28 -8.41 24.20
CA TYR A 37 6.52 -7.49 25.06
C TYR A 37 6.76 -6.03 24.71
N ARG A 38 6.92 -5.75 23.41
CA ARG A 38 6.59 -4.44 22.83
C ARG A 38 5.08 -4.24 22.96
N LEU A 39 4.62 -4.10 24.20
CA LEU A 39 3.27 -3.71 24.56
C LEU A 39 3.08 -2.27 24.06
N LEU A 40 2.15 -2.12 23.12
CA LEU A 40 1.19 -1.02 23.09
C LEU A 40 1.78 0.40 23.14
N SER A 41 2.74 0.70 22.27
CA SER A 41 3.07 2.10 21.96
C SER A 41 2.98 2.30 20.46
N GLU A 42 1.82 2.82 20.06
CA GLU A 42 1.50 3.37 18.74
C GLU A 42 1.44 2.31 17.64
N ALA A 43 0.21 2.03 17.17
CA ALA A 43 0.07 1.55 15.81
C ALA A 43 0.90 2.50 14.92
N PRO A 44 1.72 1.99 13.98
CA PRO A 44 2.50 2.86 13.11
C PRO A 44 1.55 3.89 12.52
N ILE A 45 1.84 5.18 12.76
CA ILE A 45 1.03 6.28 12.23
C ILE A 45 1.13 6.15 10.72
N ALA A 46 0.00 5.89 10.05
CA ALA A 46 -0.05 5.82 8.60
C ALA A 46 0.46 7.16 8.04
N LEU A 47 1.55 7.08 7.27
CA LEU A 47 2.13 8.23 6.60
C LEU A 47 1.29 8.54 5.36
N VAL A 48 1.06 9.82 5.07
CA VAL A 48 0.38 10.25 3.86
C VAL A 48 1.38 10.84 2.86
N PRO A 49 1.13 10.76 1.54
CA PRO A 49 1.98 11.40 0.56
C PRO A 49 2.03 12.92 0.75
N ASP A 50 3.21 13.52 0.71
CA ASP A 50 3.40 14.98 0.61
C ASP A 50 3.49 15.39 -0.86
N TYR A 51 2.33 15.43 -1.51
CA TYR A 51 2.19 15.80 -2.92
C TYR A 51 1.09 16.85 -3.10
N GLN A 52 1.46 18.00 -3.66
CA GLN A 52 0.52 19.04 -4.04
C GLN A 52 -0.02 18.76 -5.44
N TYR A 53 -1.33 18.63 -5.56
CA TYR A 53 -2.02 18.39 -6.81
C TYR A 53 -3.16 19.38 -7.03
N MET A 54 -3.57 19.53 -8.29
CA MET A 54 -4.84 20.14 -8.65
C MET A 54 -5.75 19.08 -9.25
N PRO A 55 -7.06 19.08 -8.93
CA PRO A 55 -8.03 18.26 -9.65
C PRO A 55 -7.95 18.50 -11.16
N GLU A 56 -8.21 17.48 -11.97
CA GLU A 56 -8.12 17.49 -13.44
C GLU A 56 -6.71 17.73 -14.04
N GLN A 57 -5.66 17.93 -13.23
CA GLN A 57 -4.27 18.03 -13.70
C GLN A 57 -3.49 16.77 -13.36
N PHE A 58 -3.15 15.98 -14.37
CA PHE A 58 -2.43 14.72 -14.23
C PHE A 58 -0.92 14.89 -14.40
N THR A 59 -0.16 14.04 -13.73
CA THR A 59 1.30 14.01 -13.72
C THR A 59 1.79 12.57 -13.70
N GLU A 60 3.09 12.36 -13.88
CA GLU A 60 3.72 11.04 -13.75
C GLU A 60 3.57 10.46 -12.33
N LEU A 61 3.46 11.31 -11.31
CA LEU A 61 3.23 10.87 -9.93
C LEU A 61 1.87 10.19 -9.77
N ASP A 62 0.90 10.50 -10.62
CA ASP A 62 -0.39 9.83 -10.63
C ASP A 62 -0.30 8.38 -11.16
N LEU A 63 0.86 7.96 -11.69
CA LEU A 63 1.17 6.55 -12.01
C LEU A 63 1.95 5.85 -10.89
N SER A 64 1.96 6.43 -9.69
CA SER A 64 2.64 5.88 -8.52
C SER A 64 1.67 5.62 -7.38
N ILE A 65 2.02 4.66 -6.53
CA ILE A 65 1.39 4.43 -5.22
C ILE A 65 2.37 4.79 -4.11
N TYR A 66 1.86 4.86 -2.89
CA TYR A 66 2.62 5.19 -1.69
C TYR A 66 2.37 4.15 -0.61
N ASP A 67 3.46 3.62 -0.07
CA ASP A 67 3.44 2.73 1.09
C ASP A 67 3.33 3.57 2.36
N THR A 68 2.13 3.62 2.95
CA THR A 68 1.87 4.43 4.15
C THR A 68 2.57 3.89 5.40
N LEU A 69 3.02 2.62 5.39
CA LEU A 69 3.76 2.02 6.49
C LEU A 69 5.24 2.41 6.44
N LYS A 70 5.84 2.40 5.25
CA LYS A 70 7.27 2.71 5.07
C LYS A 70 7.55 4.18 4.73
N GLY A 71 6.54 4.91 4.26
CA GLY A 71 6.69 6.27 3.80
C GLY A 71 7.42 6.36 2.46
N GLU A 72 7.30 5.34 1.63
CA GLU A 72 8.05 5.21 0.38
C GLU A 72 7.13 5.18 -0.83
N ARG A 73 7.58 5.82 -1.91
CA ARG A 73 6.85 5.88 -3.18
C ARG A 73 7.21 4.67 -4.04
N ILE A 74 6.19 4.05 -4.62
CA ILE A 74 6.31 2.98 -5.59
C ILE A 74 5.84 3.50 -6.95
N SER A 75 6.77 3.73 -7.87
CA SER A 75 6.51 4.37 -9.17
C SER A 75 6.46 3.40 -10.33
N TYR A 76 5.64 3.74 -11.31
CA TYR A 76 5.68 3.16 -12.64
C TYR A 76 7.13 3.16 -13.19
N GLY A 77 7.52 2.06 -13.84
CA GLY A 77 8.85 1.88 -14.42
C GLY A 77 9.96 1.51 -13.41
N MET A 78 9.67 1.38 -12.11
CA MET A 78 10.65 0.84 -11.16
C MET A 78 10.93 -0.64 -11.42
N THR A 79 12.14 -1.09 -11.08
CA THR A 79 12.49 -2.52 -11.21
C THR A 79 11.78 -3.34 -10.16
N LYS A 80 11.55 -4.63 -10.43
CA LYS A 80 11.06 -5.57 -9.44
C LYS A 80 11.93 -5.58 -8.18
N ALA A 81 13.25 -5.60 -8.35
CA ALA A 81 14.20 -5.61 -7.24
C ALA A 81 14.13 -4.36 -6.35
N ASP A 82 13.95 -3.17 -6.95
CA ASP A 82 13.77 -1.93 -6.17
C ASP A 82 12.44 -1.94 -5.42
N ILE A 83 11.38 -2.45 -6.04
CA ILE A 83 10.06 -2.56 -5.41
C ILE A 83 10.09 -3.55 -4.26
N GLU A 84 10.73 -4.71 -4.39
CA GLU A 84 10.82 -5.74 -3.35
C GLU A 84 11.58 -5.23 -2.11
N GLN A 85 12.52 -4.29 -2.25
CA GLN A 85 13.13 -3.60 -1.10
C GLN A 85 12.09 -2.78 -0.30
N ILE A 86 11.09 -2.22 -1.00
CA ILE A 86 10.02 -1.41 -0.42
C ILE A 86 8.88 -2.29 0.09
N VAL A 87 8.35 -3.23 -0.68
CA VAL A 87 7.13 -3.95 -0.26
C VAL A 87 7.41 -5.29 0.41
N GLY A 88 8.60 -5.84 0.23
CA GLY A 88 8.95 -7.22 0.56
C GLY A 88 8.89 -8.13 -0.67
N ASP A 89 9.26 -9.40 -0.48
CA ASP A 89 9.20 -10.41 -1.54
C ASP A 89 7.74 -10.68 -1.95
N ALA A 90 7.54 -11.07 -3.22
CA ALA A 90 6.24 -11.51 -3.70
C ALA A 90 5.74 -12.76 -2.95
N GLU A 91 4.45 -12.82 -2.66
CA GLU A 91 3.79 -13.94 -1.99
C GLU A 91 3.35 -15.03 -2.98
N GLY A 92 3.18 -14.67 -4.25
CA GLY A 92 2.80 -15.58 -5.31
C GLY A 92 2.55 -14.90 -6.67
N GLU A 93 2.04 -15.68 -7.62
CA GLU A 93 1.51 -15.16 -8.88
C GLU A 93 0.08 -14.67 -8.66
N ALA A 94 -0.22 -13.44 -9.09
CA ALA A 94 -1.58 -12.88 -9.01
C ALA A 94 -2.50 -13.51 -10.07
N TRP A 95 -2.00 -13.68 -11.29
CA TRP A 95 -2.65 -14.47 -12.35
C TRP A 95 -1.65 -14.84 -13.45
N ALA A 96 -1.99 -15.88 -14.22
CA ALA A 96 -1.14 -16.36 -15.30
C ALA A 96 -1.42 -15.62 -16.61
N PHE A 97 -0.37 -15.22 -17.30
CA PHE A 97 -0.41 -14.89 -18.72
C PHE A 97 -0.06 -16.12 -19.56
N VAL A 98 -0.36 -16.08 -20.86
CA VAL A 98 0.13 -17.12 -21.78
C VAL A 98 1.67 -17.15 -21.76
N PRO A 99 2.33 -18.33 -21.83
CA PRO A 99 3.79 -18.41 -21.63
C PRO A 99 4.65 -17.60 -22.61
N SER A 100 4.09 -17.21 -23.76
CA SER A 100 4.75 -16.35 -24.75
C SER A 100 4.63 -14.85 -24.43
N HIS A 101 3.88 -14.49 -23.40
CA HIS A 101 3.62 -13.11 -23.02
C HIS A 101 4.80 -12.55 -22.20
N PRO A 102 5.32 -11.35 -22.50
CA PRO A 102 6.44 -10.76 -21.75
C PRO A 102 6.02 -10.14 -20.40
N LEU A 103 4.85 -10.54 -19.87
CA LEU A 103 4.30 -9.99 -18.65
C LEU A 103 4.32 -11.02 -17.52
N GLU A 104 4.51 -10.52 -16.31
CA GLU A 104 4.46 -11.25 -15.06
C GLU A 104 3.55 -10.48 -14.11
N ALA A 105 2.55 -11.14 -13.52
CA ALA A 105 1.67 -10.53 -12.51
C ALA A 105 1.91 -11.20 -11.16
N LEU A 106 2.31 -10.41 -10.18
CA LEU A 106 2.70 -10.89 -8.86
C LEU A 106 1.81 -10.28 -7.79
N GLU A 107 1.55 -11.08 -6.77
CA GLU A 107 0.87 -10.67 -5.55
C GLU A 107 1.89 -10.41 -4.46
N TYR A 108 1.66 -9.33 -3.72
CA TYR A 108 2.42 -8.88 -2.57
C TYR A 108 1.49 -8.72 -1.38
N ALA A 109 2.09 -8.64 -0.19
CA ALA A 109 1.37 -8.42 1.06
C ALA A 109 0.39 -7.24 0.97
N ASP A 110 -0.66 -7.30 1.80
CA ASP A 110 -1.70 -6.26 1.91
C ASP A 110 -2.49 -6.02 0.61
N GLY A 111 -2.72 -7.07 -0.17
CA GLY A 111 -3.61 -7.04 -1.34
C GLY A 111 -3.07 -6.18 -2.50
N LEU A 112 -1.76 -5.98 -2.56
CA LEU A 112 -1.08 -5.28 -3.64
C LEU A 112 -0.72 -6.28 -4.73
N GLN A 113 -1.14 -5.99 -5.95
CA GLN A 113 -0.75 -6.75 -7.14
C GLN A 113 -0.01 -5.83 -8.10
N ILE A 114 1.08 -6.33 -8.68
CA ILE A 114 1.92 -5.56 -9.61
C ILE A 114 2.11 -6.37 -10.88
N VAL A 115 1.91 -5.73 -12.02
CA VAL A 115 2.25 -6.29 -13.33
C VAL A 115 3.58 -5.71 -13.79
N TYR A 116 4.47 -6.59 -14.21
CA TYR A 116 5.78 -6.26 -14.74
C TYR A 116 5.85 -6.54 -16.24
N ARG A 117 6.53 -5.66 -16.98
CA ARG A 117 6.96 -5.87 -18.37
C ARG A 117 8.47 -5.76 -18.42
N LEU A 118 9.16 -6.84 -18.80
CA LEU A 118 10.63 -6.86 -18.86
C LEU A 118 11.28 -6.33 -17.56
N ASP A 119 10.86 -6.86 -16.41
CA ASP A 119 11.34 -6.47 -15.06
C ASP A 119 10.92 -5.07 -14.56
N ARG A 120 10.06 -4.35 -15.31
CA ARG A 120 9.62 -2.99 -14.96
C ARG A 120 8.15 -2.96 -14.61
N ALA A 121 7.79 -2.37 -13.48
CA ALA A 121 6.40 -2.23 -13.07
C ALA A 121 5.63 -1.36 -14.06
N ILE A 122 4.52 -1.88 -14.59
CA ILE A 122 3.66 -1.17 -15.54
C ILE A 122 2.23 -1.01 -15.04
N SER A 123 1.83 -1.75 -14.01
CA SER A 123 0.50 -1.70 -13.43
C SER A 123 0.56 -1.95 -11.93
N PHE A 124 -0.23 -1.20 -11.19
CA PHE A 124 -0.48 -1.41 -9.77
C PHE A 124 -1.97 -1.62 -9.56
N ILE A 125 -2.34 -2.62 -8.78
CA ILE A 125 -3.72 -2.89 -8.37
C ILE A 125 -3.72 -3.02 -6.85
N MET A 126 -4.53 -2.21 -6.19
CA MET A 126 -4.73 -2.23 -4.75
C MET A 126 -6.14 -2.75 -4.50
N GLY A 127 -6.26 -3.95 -3.94
CA GLY A 127 -7.55 -4.59 -3.64
C GLY A 127 -8.02 -4.41 -2.20
N SER A 128 -9.31 -4.57 -1.96
CA SER A 128 -9.94 -4.46 -0.63
C SER A 128 -9.57 -5.56 0.36
N GLU A 129 -8.88 -6.62 -0.08
CA GLU A 129 -8.41 -7.70 0.79
C GLU A 129 -7.24 -7.25 1.70
N GLY A 130 -6.64 -6.10 1.41
CA GLY A 130 -5.53 -5.53 2.17
C GLY A 130 -5.91 -4.70 3.39
N THR A 131 -4.89 -4.32 4.18
CA THR A 131 -5.04 -3.47 5.38
C THR A 131 -5.23 -1.98 5.07
N GLY A 132 -5.24 -1.58 3.79
CA GLY A 132 -5.21 -0.18 3.37
C GLY A 132 -3.83 0.47 3.46
N ARG A 133 -2.76 -0.34 3.54
CA ARG A 133 -1.35 0.11 3.55
C ARG A 133 -0.98 0.96 2.33
N PHE A 134 -1.53 0.66 1.17
CA PHE A 134 -1.20 1.35 -0.08
C PHE A 134 -2.29 2.34 -0.47
N VAL A 135 -1.84 3.52 -0.89
CA VAL A 135 -2.70 4.59 -1.42
C VAL A 135 -2.10 5.14 -2.70
N THR A 136 -2.90 5.77 -3.55
CA THR A 136 -2.37 6.58 -4.65
C THR A 136 -1.59 7.79 -4.13
N MET A 137 -0.78 8.44 -4.97
CA MET A 137 -0.10 9.69 -4.59
C MET A 137 -1.05 10.83 -4.20
N ARG A 138 -2.35 10.75 -4.54
CA ARG A 138 -3.39 11.69 -4.06
C ARG A 138 -4.11 11.24 -2.78
N ASN A 139 -3.53 10.26 -2.08
CA ASN A 139 -4.06 9.71 -0.84
C ASN A 139 -5.47 9.10 -0.96
N ILE A 140 -5.72 8.41 -2.08
CA ILE A 140 -6.91 7.57 -2.26
C ILE A 140 -6.53 6.11 -2.12
N GLY A 141 -7.18 5.39 -1.22
CA GLY A 141 -7.04 3.95 -1.02
C GLY A 141 -8.36 3.30 -0.56
N MET A 142 -8.28 2.07 -0.07
CA MET A 142 -9.47 1.26 0.24
C MET A 142 -10.30 1.76 1.44
N ALA A 143 -9.73 2.62 2.29
CA ALA A 143 -10.45 3.22 3.42
C ALA A 143 -11.36 4.40 3.00
N ASN A 144 -11.22 4.88 1.76
CA ASN A 144 -11.99 6.00 1.25
C ASN A 144 -13.41 5.59 0.83
N GLY A 145 -14.32 6.57 0.81
CA GLY A 145 -15.65 6.38 0.25
C GLY A 145 -15.61 6.21 -1.27
N ALA A 146 -16.66 5.61 -1.84
CA ALA A 146 -16.77 5.33 -3.28
C ALA A 146 -16.69 6.56 -4.21
N HIS A 147 -16.68 7.79 -3.69
CA HIS A 147 -16.65 9.02 -4.47
C HIS A 147 -15.55 10.00 -4.05
N ASP A 148 -14.69 9.64 -3.08
CA ASP A 148 -13.63 10.54 -2.60
C ASP A 148 -12.61 10.85 -3.70
N HIS A 149 -12.39 9.90 -4.61
CA HIS A 149 -11.51 10.07 -5.77
C HIS A 149 -11.98 11.18 -6.71
N LEU A 150 -13.29 11.48 -6.78
CA LEU A 150 -13.81 12.57 -7.61
C LEU A 150 -13.33 13.93 -7.12
N VAL A 151 -13.15 14.10 -5.80
CA VAL A 151 -12.61 15.34 -5.24
C VAL A 151 -11.11 15.45 -5.53
N ALA A 152 -10.38 14.33 -5.47
CA ALA A 152 -8.94 14.30 -5.68
C ALA A 152 -8.51 14.41 -7.16
N TYR A 153 -9.22 13.74 -8.06
CA TYR A 153 -8.86 13.62 -9.47
C TYR A 153 -9.70 14.49 -10.41
N GLY A 154 -10.88 14.95 -9.97
CA GLY A 154 -11.80 15.78 -10.75
C GLY A 154 -13.18 15.15 -10.89
N LEU A 155 -14.22 15.95 -11.11
CA LEU A 155 -15.61 15.46 -11.06
C LEU A 155 -16.07 14.75 -12.34
N ARG A 156 -15.21 14.66 -13.35
CA ARG A 156 -15.54 14.15 -14.69
C ARG A 156 -14.53 13.08 -15.12
N PRO A 157 -14.75 11.82 -14.72
CA PRO A 157 -14.00 10.70 -15.27
C PRO A 157 -14.17 10.64 -16.79
N THR A 158 -13.19 10.05 -17.49
CA THR A 158 -13.32 9.79 -18.93
C THR A 158 -14.41 8.74 -19.19
N VAL A 159 -14.46 7.71 -18.35
CA VAL A 159 -15.52 6.70 -18.34
C VAL A 159 -16.10 6.64 -16.93
N ALA A 160 -17.42 6.78 -16.81
CA ALA A 160 -18.12 6.77 -15.53
C ALA A 160 -19.30 5.80 -15.59
N SER A 161 -19.43 4.96 -14.57
CA SER A 161 -20.51 4.00 -14.41
C SER A 161 -20.87 3.83 -12.94
N GLU A 162 -21.90 3.03 -12.66
CA GLU A 162 -22.27 2.67 -11.28
C GLU A 162 -21.10 1.97 -10.57
N ASP A 163 -20.45 1.03 -11.26
CA ASP A 163 -19.47 0.11 -10.69
C ASP A 163 -18.02 0.62 -10.78
N TYR A 164 -17.72 1.56 -11.66
CA TYR A 164 -16.36 2.10 -11.79
C TYR A 164 -16.31 3.50 -12.38
N ASP A 165 -15.26 4.23 -12.02
CA ASP A 165 -14.86 5.50 -12.64
C ASP A 165 -13.41 5.39 -13.12
N THR A 166 -13.15 5.81 -14.36
CA THR A 166 -11.82 5.72 -14.98
C THR A 166 -11.42 7.05 -15.59
N TYR A 167 -10.21 7.50 -15.28
CA TYR A 167 -9.55 8.62 -15.95
C TYR A 167 -8.56 8.07 -16.96
N LEU A 168 -8.71 8.48 -18.22
CA LEU A 168 -7.77 8.17 -19.29
C LEU A 168 -6.99 9.42 -19.60
N PHE A 169 -5.67 9.32 -19.67
CA PHE A 169 -4.82 10.46 -19.99
C PHE A 169 -3.57 9.98 -20.72
N GLN A 170 -2.97 10.89 -21.47
CA GLN A 170 -1.78 10.58 -22.24
C GLN A 170 -0.72 11.64 -21.99
N GLN A 171 0.53 11.24 -22.18
CA GLN A 171 1.62 12.20 -22.23
C GLN A 171 1.55 12.96 -23.57
N VAL A 172 1.52 14.29 -23.51
CA VAL A 172 1.62 15.19 -24.67
C VAL A 172 2.73 16.18 -24.37
N ASP A 173 3.77 16.20 -25.21
CA ASP A 173 5.00 16.96 -24.97
C ASP A 173 5.60 16.63 -23.58
N ASN A 174 5.73 17.64 -22.71
CA ASN A 174 6.26 17.52 -21.35
C ASN A 174 5.15 17.48 -20.27
N GLY A 175 3.88 17.25 -20.66
CA GLY A 175 2.75 17.24 -19.75
C GLY A 175 1.80 16.08 -20.00
N TYR A 176 0.71 16.05 -19.24
CA TYR A 176 -0.35 15.06 -19.41
C TYR A 176 -1.67 15.74 -19.73
N LYS A 177 -2.43 15.12 -20.64
CA LYS A 177 -3.75 15.59 -21.06
C LYS A 177 -4.77 14.48 -20.85
N ILE A 178 -5.88 14.80 -20.18
CA ILE A 178 -7.05 13.92 -20.09
C ILE A 178 -7.62 13.68 -21.49
N LEU A 179 -7.94 12.43 -21.78
CA LEU A 179 -8.64 12.03 -22.98
C LEU A 179 -10.15 12.14 -22.78
N GLU A 180 -10.82 12.58 -23.83
CA GLU A 180 -12.26 12.43 -23.96
C GLU A 180 -12.55 11.03 -24.51
N GLU A 181 -13.66 10.43 -24.09
CA GLU A 181 -14.07 9.06 -24.44
C GLU A 181 -13.99 8.80 -25.96
N GLN A 182 -14.39 9.77 -26.78
CA GLN A 182 -14.42 9.66 -28.24
C GLN A 182 -13.02 9.65 -28.88
N ASN A 183 -12.03 10.30 -28.26
CA ASN A 183 -10.66 10.41 -28.80
C ASN A 183 -9.84 9.14 -28.56
N TYR A 184 -10.31 8.24 -27.69
CA TYR A 184 -9.65 6.98 -27.37
C TYR A 184 -9.88 5.89 -28.43
N ALA A 185 -11.07 5.82 -29.03
CA ALA A 185 -11.43 4.77 -29.98
C ALA A 185 -10.62 4.80 -31.30
N ASP A 186 -9.99 5.94 -31.61
CA ASP A 186 -9.43 6.22 -32.93
C ASP A 186 -7.88 6.16 -33.00
N ASN A 187 -7.16 5.80 -31.93
CA ASN A 187 -5.70 5.91 -31.88
C ASN A 187 -4.96 4.73 -31.19
N GLU A 188 -4.47 3.76 -31.98
CA GLU A 188 -3.74 2.56 -31.50
C GLU A 188 -2.24 2.80 -31.19
N GLU A 189 -1.72 3.98 -31.50
CA GLU A 189 -0.29 4.32 -31.34
C GLU A 189 0.04 5.10 -30.06
N LEU A 190 -0.96 5.59 -29.32
CA LEU A 190 -0.74 6.41 -28.13
C LEU A 190 -0.48 5.54 -26.90
N THR A 191 0.57 5.86 -26.15
CA THR A 191 0.73 5.33 -24.78
C THR A 191 -0.26 6.06 -23.90
N VAL A 192 -1.43 5.46 -23.74
CA VAL A 192 -2.49 5.96 -22.86
C VAL A 192 -2.27 5.36 -21.48
N TYR A 193 -2.44 6.16 -20.44
CA TYR A 193 -2.47 5.73 -19.06
C TYR A 193 -3.90 5.77 -18.53
N HIS A 194 -4.19 4.89 -17.58
CA HIS A 194 -5.47 4.92 -16.90
C HIS A 194 -5.32 4.77 -15.39
N ILE A 195 -6.24 5.42 -14.67
CA ILE A 195 -6.49 5.20 -13.26
C ILE A 195 -7.96 4.85 -13.11
N SER A 196 -8.25 3.67 -12.58
CA SER A 196 -9.61 3.18 -12.41
C SER A 196 -9.93 2.93 -10.93
N PHE A 197 -11.13 3.32 -10.54
CA PHE A 197 -11.68 3.17 -9.20
C PHE A 197 -12.90 2.27 -9.30
N GLN A 198 -12.79 1.03 -8.83
CA GLN A 198 -13.90 0.09 -8.77
C GLN A 198 -14.66 0.26 -7.46
N LYS A 199 -15.99 0.26 -7.56
CA LYS A 199 -16.93 0.54 -6.50
C LYS A 199 -17.89 -0.65 -6.34
N GLU A 200 -18.18 -1.00 -5.10
CA GLU A 200 -19.21 -1.98 -4.74
C GLU A 200 -19.83 -1.58 -3.40
N ASP A 201 -21.16 -1.67 -3.28
CA ASP A 201 -21.90 -1.34 -2.05
C ASP A 201 -21.50 0.01 -1.39
N GLY A 202 -21.25 1.03 -2.21
CA GLY A 202 -20.88 2.38 -1.77
C GLY A 202 -19.45 2.50 -1.22
N LYS A 203 -18.58 1.51 -1.46
CA LYS A 203 -17.16 1.52 -1.09
C LYS A 203 -16.26 1.33 -2.30
N LEU A 204 -15.00 1.74 -2.19
CA LEU A 204 -13.97 1.31 -3.12
C LEU A 204 -13.56 -0.13 -2.82
N VAL A 205 -13.50 -0.96 -3.84
CA VAL A 205 -13.03 -2.36 -3.75
C VAL A 205 -11.73 -2.61 -4.49
N SER A 206 -11.42 -1.76 -5.47
CA SER A 206 -10.14 -1.80 -6.17
C SER A 206 -9.76 -0.42 -6.69
N VAL A 207 -8.46 -0.12 -6.66
CA VAL A 207 -7.85 0.99 -7.39
C VAL A 207 -6.76 0.42 -8.28
N SER A 208 -6.80 0.75 -9.56
CA SER A 208 -5.77 0.34 -10.53
C SER A 208 -5.15 1.54 -11.24
N LEU A 209 -3.85 1.47 -11.47
CA LEU A 209 -3.07 2.46 -12.23
C LEU A 209 -2.21 1.70 -13.23
N SER A 210 -2.29 2.03 -14.52
CA SER A 210 -1.63 1.24 -15.56
C SER A 210 -1.35 2.02 -16.84
N ASP A 211 -0.42 1.53 -17.65
CA ASP A 211 -0.34 1.86 -19.08
C ASP A 211 -1.31 0.99 -19.90
N MET A 212 -1.86 1.49 -21.00
CA MET A 212 -2.78 0.75 -21.86
C MET A 212 -2.10 -0.16 -22.87
N LEU A 213 -0.77 -0.09 -23.00
CA LEU A 213 -0.05 -1.16 -23.68
C LEU A 213 -0.34 -2.52 -23.00
N PHE A 214 -0.73 -2.52 -21.73
CA PHE A 214 -1.30 -3.65 -21.01
C PHE A 214 -2.73 -4.04 -21.44
N ALA A 215 -3.61 -3.09 -21.78
CA ALA A 215 -5.05 -3.31 -21.92
C ALA A 215 -5.53 -3.63 -23.35
N VAL A 216 -4.81 -3.21 -24.40
CA VAL A 216 -5.31 -3.26 -25.80
C VAL A 216 -4.50 -4.17 -26.72
N LYS A 217 -3.18 -4.36 -26.49
CA LYS A 217 -2.30 -5.02 -27.48
C LYS A 217 -2.16 -6.54 -27.36
N PHE A 218 -2.91 -7.19 -26.47
CA PHE A 218 -2.70 -8.61 -26.18
C PHE A 218 -3.99 -9.44 -26.02
N ASN A 219 -5.14 -8.94 -26.46
CA ASN A 219 -6.35 -9.75 -26.68
C ASN A 219 -6.33 -10.42 -28.05
#